data_AF-A0A7H8Z9J7-F1
#
_entry.id   AF-A0A7H8Z9J7-F1
#
_cell.length_a   1.000
_cell.length_b   1.000
_cell.length_c   1.000
_cell.angle_alpha   90.00
_cell.angle_beta   90.00
_cell.angle_gamma   90.00
#
_symmetry.space_group_name_H-M   'P 1'
#
loop_
_entity.id
_entity.type
_entity.pdbx_description
1 polymer ?
#
loop_
_entity_poly.entity_id
_entity_poly.type
_entity_poly.pdbx_seq_one_letter_code
_entity_poly.pdbx_strand_id
1 'polypeptide(L)' 'MHEWDYLNNLLIANPTEITELSNTNVWWICKENSNHRYKLKINEKIKYKKRSLISCPICKGLRRKQEHFVRLKIY' A
#
# COMPACT_ATOMS: atom_id res chain seq x y z
N MET A 1 -10.57 1.55 -7.57
CA MET A 1 -9.55 2.39 -8.24
C MET A 1 -8.18 1.75 -8.03
N HIS A 2 -7.38 1.71 -9.09
CA HIS A 2 -6.22 0.83 -9.30
C HIS A 2 -5.11 1.05 -8.27
N GLU A 3 -5.03 0.19 -7.25
CA GLU A 3 -3.93 0.20 -6.26
C GLU A 3 -2.61 -0.33 -6.86
N TRP A 4 -2.63 -0.86 -8.09
CA TRP A 4 -1.43 -1.34 -8.79
C TRP A 4 -0.74 -0.19 -9.52
N ASP A 5 0.56 -0.01 -9.27
CA ASP A 5 1.36 0.98 -10.00
C ASP A 5 1.93 0.38 -11.29
N TYR A 6 1.21 0.55 -12.41
CA TYR A 6 1.63 0.00 -13.71
C TYR A 6 2.99 0.54 -14.16
N LEU A 7 3.27 1.82 -13.92
CA LEU A 7 4.51 2.47 -14.36
C LEU A 7 5.72 1.92 -13.60
N ASN A 8 5.59 1.74 -12.28
CA ASN A 8 6.71 1.24 -11.48
C ASN A 8 6.85 -0.29 -11.51
N ASN A 9 5.84 -1.02 -11.99
CA ASN A 9 5.88 -2.49 -12.07
C ASN A 9 6.14 -3.05 -13.48
N LEU A 10 6.24 -2.22 -14.53
CA LEU A 10 6.45 -2.66 -15.92
C LEU A 10 7.54 -3.73 -16.09
N LEU A 11 8.65 -3.61 -15.38
CA LEU A 11 9.80 -4.52 -15.47
C LEU A 11 9.90 -5.52 -14.31
N ILE A 12 8.91 -5.53 -13.41
CA ILE A 12 8.94 -6.31 -12.17
C ILE A 12 7.94 -7.46 -12.24
N ALA A 13 6.70 -7.16 -12.63
CA ALA A 13 5.61 -8.12 -12.59
C ALA A 13 4.43 -7.68 -13.46
N ASN A 14 3.77 -8.66 -14.09
CA ASN A 14 2.50 -8.47 -14.77
C ASN A 14 1.34 -8.89 -13.83
N PRO A 15 0.33 -8.03 -13.56
CA PRO A 15 -0.83 -8.36 -12.74
C PRO A 15 -1.55 -9.65 -13.10
N THR A 16 -1.53 -10.04 -14.38
CA THR A 16 -2.24 -11.23 -14.86
C THR A 16 -1.45 -12.52 -14.68
N GLU A 17 -0.15 -12.44 -14.41
CA GLU A 17 0.75 -13.59 -14.30
C GLU A 17 1.14 -13.91 -12.85
N ILE A 18 0.87 -12.98 -11.93
CA ILE A 18 1.18 -13.12 -10.51
C ILE A 18 0.02 -13.74 -9.72
N THR A 19 0.36 -14.62 -8.79
CA THR A 19 -0.61 -15.24 -7.87
C THR A 19 -0.73 -14.45 -6.57
N GLU A 20 -1.89 -14.58 -5.90
CA GLU A 20 -2.13 -13.95 -4.58
C GLU A 20 -1.12 -14.37 -3.49
N LEU A 21 -0.49 -15.53 -3.64
CA LEU A 21 0.47 -16.08 -2.69
C LEU A 21 1.91 -15.65 -2.98
N SER A 22 2.14 -14.93 -4.07
CA SER A 22 3.47 -14.49 -4.49
C SER A 22 4.17 -13.65 -3.42
N ASN A 23 5.46 -13.93 -3.23
CA ASN A 23 6.36 -13.16 -2.38
C ASN A 23 7.02 -11.98 -3.11
N THR A 24 6.67 -11.74 -4.39
CA THR A 24 7.24 -10.65 -5.17
C THR A 24 6.89 -9.30 -4.57
N ASN A 25 7.91 -8.46 -4.39
CA ASN A 25 7.75 -7.07 -3.98
C ASN A 25 7.38 -6.21 -5.19
N VAL A 26 6.24 -5.54 -5.10
CA VAL A 26 5.71 -4.68 -6.17
C VAL A 26 5.28 -3.34 -5.60
N TRP A 27 5.13 -2.36 -6.47
CA TRP A 27 4.71 -1.02 -6.11
C TRP A 27 3.19 -0.91 -6.08
N TRP A 28 2.69 -0.31 -4.99
CA TRP A 28 1.28 -0.05 -4.76
C TRP A 28 1.03 1.44 -4.66
N ILE A 29 -0.10 1.88 -5.21
CA ILE A 29 -0.69 3.20 -5.01
C ILE A 29 -1.64 3.10 -3.81
N CYS A 30 -1.57 4.05 -2.89
CA CYS A 30 -2.44 4.06 -1.73
C CYS A 30 -3.88 4.40 -2.10
N LYS A 31 -4.83 3.65 -1.51
CA LYS A 31 -6.26 3.88 -1.67
C LYS A 31 -6.73 5.23 -1.09
N GLU A 32 -6.11 5.67 0.01
CA GLU A 32 -6.50 6.90 0.71
C GLU A 32 -5.87 8.16 0.10
N ASN A 33 -4.72 8.03 -0.57
CA ASN A 33 -4.01 9.15 -1.18
C ASN A 33 -3.16 8.65 -2.36
N SER A 34 -3.56 8.98 -3.58
CA SER A 34 -2.89 8.56 -4.81
C SER A 34 -1.45 9.07 -4.96
N ASN A 35 -1.04 10.07 -4.18
CA ASN A 35 0.35 10.54 -4.16
C ASN A 35 1.28 9.56 -3.42
N HIS A 36 0.73 8.73 -2.53
CA HIS A 36 1.52 7.75 -1.79
C HIS A 36 1.76 6.49 -2.66
N ARG A 37 3.03 6.25 -2.98
CA ARG A 37 3.52 5.03 -3.61
C ARG A 37 4.42 4.28 -2.63
N TYR A 38 4.23 2.97 -2.50
CA TYR A 38 4.99 2.16 -1.55
C TYR A 38 5.19 0.73 -2.07
N LYS A 39 6.30 0.10 -1.68
CA LYS A 39 6.55 -1.32 -1.96
C LYS A 39 5.93 -2.21 -0.89
N LEU A 40 5.31 -3.30 -1.30
CA LEU A 40 4.81 -4.35 -0.42
C LEU A 40 4.72 -5.67 -1.20
N LYS A 41 4.93 -6.80 -0.52
CA LYS A 41 4.70 -8.11 -1.14
C LYS A 41 3.24 -8.30 -1.51
N ILE A 42 2.97 -9.01 -2.60
CA ILE A 42 1.60 -9.34 -3.03
C ILE A 42 0.85 -10.10 -1.94
N ASN A 43 1.44 -11.16 -1.40
CA ASN A 43 0.78 -11.94 -0.35
C ASN A 43 0.50 -11.15 0.93
N GLU A 44 1.39 -10.23 1.32
CA GLU A 44 1.18 -9.31 2.43
C GLU A 44 0.04 -8.35 2.11
N LYS A 45 0.01 -7.76 0.92
CA LYS A 45 -1.07 -6.88 0.47
C LYS A 45 -2.43 -7.58 0.55
N ILE A 46 -2.51 -8.83 0.10
CA ILE A 46 -3.73 -9.65 0.19
C ILE A 46 -4.12 -9.90 1.65
N LYS A 47 -3.16 -10.18 2.56
CA LYS A 47 -3.44 -10.32 3.99
C LYS A 47 -4.00 -9.03 4.60
N TYR A 48 -3.43 -7.87 4.26
CA TYR A 48 -3.95 -6.56 4.70
C TYR A 48 -5.38 -6.35 4.19
N LYS A 49 -5.63 -6.62 2.90
CA LYS A 49 -6.96 -6.50 2.28
C LYS A 49 -7.99 -7.41 2.96
N LYS A 50 -7.66 -8.68 3.19
CA LYS A 50 -8.55 -9.67 3.86
C LYS A 50 -8.91 -9.27 5.29
N ARG A 51 -8.04 -8.54 5.98
CA ARG A 51 -8.26 -8.05 7.34
C ARG A 51 -8.86 -6.63 7.39
N SER A 52 -9.17 -6.05 6.23
CA SER A 52 -9.63 -4.66 6.12
C SER A 52 -8.67 -3.65 6.78
N LEU A 53 -7.35 -3.92 6.69
CA LEU A 53 -6.31 -3.08 7.27
C LEU A 53 -5.62 -2.20 6.22
N ILE A 54 -5.17 -1.02 6.66
CA ILE A 54 -4.37 -0.10 5.85
C ILE A 54 -2.96 -0.67 5.66
N SER A 55 -2.58 -0.91 4.42
CA SER A 55 -1.25 -1.42 4.02
C SER A 55 -0.23 -0.30 3.78
N CYS A 56 -0.69 0.92 3.46
CA CYS A 56 0.21 2.04 3.18
C CYS A 56 0.97 2.45 4.46
N PRO A 57 2.32 2.35 4.48
CA PRO A 57 3.11 2.67 5.67
C PRO A 57 3.05 4.16 6.02
N ILE A 58 2.87 5.03 5.02
CA ILE A 58 2.76 6.48 5.21
C ILE A 58 1.47 6.81 5.98
N CYS A 59 0.33 6.28 5.53
CA CYS A 59 -0.95 6.44 6.22
C CYS A 59 -0.92 5.83 7.64
N LYS A 60 -0.27 4.67 7.80
CA LYS A 60 -0.09 4.03 9.12
C LYS A 60 0.75 4.88 10.06
N GLY A 61 1.80 5.54 9.56
CA GLY A 61 2.65 6.46 10.31
C GLY A 61 1.90 7.73 10.74
N LEU A 62 1.09 8.31 9.85
CA LEU A 62 0.23 9.46 10.17
C LEU A 62 -0.79 9.13 11.26
N ARG A 63 -1.45 7.97 11.18
CA ARG A 63 -2.37 7.49 12.23
C ARG A 63 -1.68 7.38 13.59
N ARG A 64 -0.51 6.73 13.67
CA ARG A 64 0.24 6.63 14.95
C ARG A 64 0.58 8.01 15.52
N LYS A 65 0.96 8.95 14.66
CA LYS A 65 1.24 10.32 15.08
C LYS A 65 0.00 10.98 15.67
N GLN A 66 -1.17 10.86 15.02
CA GLN A 66 -2.43 11.39 15.54
C GLN A 66 -2.86 10.73 16.87
N GLU A 67 -2.72 9.41 16.99
CA GLU A 67 -3.13 8.67 18.20
C GLU A 67 -2.25 8.99 19.42
N HIS A 68 -0.93 9.09 19.23
CA HIS A 68 0.01 9.23 20.35
C HIS A 68 0.44 10.67 20.61
N PHE A 69 0.55 11.49 19.56
CA PHE A 69 0.97 12.87 19.63
C PHE A 69 -0.19 13.76 19.17
N VAL A 70 -1.18 13.94 20.04
CA VAL A 70 -2.42 14.70 19.78
C VAL A 70 -2.14 16.19 19.54
N ARG A 71 -1.46 16.55 18.43
CA ARG A 71 -1.27 17.91 17.89
C ARG A 71 -0.92 17.86 16.40
N LEU A 72 -1.79 17.28 15.58
CA LEU A 72 -1.76 17.55 14.14
C LEU A 72 -3.10 18.16 13.74
N LYS A 73 -3.31 19.43 14.12
CA LYS A 73 -4.18 20.32 13.37
C LYS A 73 -3.43 20.63 12.08
N ILE A 74 -3.81 19.97 11.00
CA ILE A 74 -3.33 20.28 9.67
C ILE A 74 -4.32 21.30 9.11
N TYR A 75 -3.85 22.53 8.90
CA TYR A 75 -4.55 23.60 8.17
C TYR A 75 -4.56 23.29 6.67
#